data_AF-A0A2E0S1L7-F1
#
_entry.id   AF-A0A2E0S1L7-F1
#
_cell.length_a   1.000
_cell.length_b   1.000
_cell.length_c   1.000
_cell.angle_alpha   90.00
_cell.angle_beta   90.00
_cell.angle_gamma   90.00
#
_symmetry.space_group_name_H-M   'P 1'
#
loop_
_entity.id
_entity.type
_entity.pdbx_description
1 polymer ?
#
loop_
_entity_poly.entity_id
_entity_poly.type
_entity_poly.pdbx_seq_one_letter_code
_entity_poly.pdbx_strand_id
1 'polypeptide(L)'
;MKILTFGFISVLLFAALTTACSKPDPIIEIVEVEKVVEVEKIVEVTVEKIVEVEKIVEVEKIVEVEVTAVSGMAEDSGGVTIDDILGDWEGKILAMGLQIGFNVTLSMGGDGSVAGSFSVPVQNIMDQPLGIVTFEGTTLTMSEPTSGVTFVGEYDSGTIKGSFDNEGMKMGFNMTHVD
;
A
#
# COMPACT_ATOMS: atom_id res chain seq x y z
N MET A 1 38.32 -32.17 27.12
CA MET A 1 38.39 -32.79 28.46
C MET A 1 38.72 -31.72 29.51
N LYS A 2 37.68 -31.15 30.14
CA LYS A 2 37.58 -30.77 31.56
C LYS A 2 36.36 -29.85 31.75
N ILE A 3 35.42 -30.39 32.50
CA ILE A 3 34.25 -29.78 33.12
C ILE A 3 34.70 -28.76 34.18
N LEU A 4 33.95 -27.68 34.39
CA LEU A 4 33.63 -27.01 35.68
C LEU A 4 32.77 -25.76 35.36
N THR A 5 31.45 -25.72 35.51
CA THR A 5 30.56 -25.57 36.71
C THR A 5 30.57 -24.17 37.35
N PHE A 6 29.37 -23.77 37.86
CA PHE A 6 28.96 -22.60 38.66
C PHE A 6 28.40 -21.43 37.83
N GLY A 7 27.17 -20.92 38.03
CA GLY A 7 26.19 -21.08 39.11
C GLY A 7 25.74 -19.68 39.54
N PHE A 8 24.48 -19.31 39.30
CA PHE A 8 23.83 -18.23 40.04
C PHE A 8 22.44 -18.66 40.48
N ILE A 9 22.41 -19.00 41.76
CA ILE A 9 21.26 -19.17 42.64
C ILE A 9 20.56 -17.81 42.77
N SER A 10 19.25 -17.76 42.57
CA SER A 10 18.40 -16.76 43.20
C SER A 10 17.20 -17.47 43.80
N VAL A 11 17.35 -17.79 45.08
CA VAL A 11 16.32 -18.30 45.96
C VAL A 11 15.52 -17.10 46.47
N LEU A 12 14.25 -17.01 46.09
CA LEU A 12 13.29 -16.14 46.76
C LEU A 12 12.46 -17.01 47.71
N LEU A 13 12.84 -16.92 48.97
CA LEU A 13 12.21 -17.48 50.15
C LEU A 13 10.96 -16.64 50.49
N PHE A 14 9.77 -17.21 50.34
CA PHE A 14 8.57 -16.68 51.01
C PHE A 14 7.92 -17.78 51.85
N ALA A 15 7.79 -17.45 53.13
CA ALA A 15 7.45 -18.36 54.21
C ALA A 15 5.94 -18.60 54.36
N ALA A 16 5.63 -19.75 54.95
CA ALA A 16 4.71 -19.96 56.09
C ALA A 16 3.75 -21.13 55.85
N LEU A 17 3.97 -22.21 56.63
CA LEU A 17 3.03 -23.31 56.82
C LEU A 17 1.79 -22.81 57.58
N THR A 18 0.60 -23.35 57.26
CA THR A 18 -0.17 -24.22 58.18
C THR A 18 -1.52 -24.67 57.59
N THR A 19 -1.86 -25.93 57.89
CA THR A 19 -3.21 -26.53 58.00
C THR A 19 -3.94 -27.05 56.74
N ALA A 20 -3.71 -28.34 56.50
CA ALA A 20 -4.68 -29.44 56.33
C ALA A 20 -5.92 -29.35 55.39
N CYS A 21 -5.99 -30.40 54.56
CA CYS A 21 -7.15 -31.22 54.18
C CYS A 21 -7.80 -31.03 52.79
N SER A 22 -7.58 -32.06 51.97
CA SER A 22 -8.50 -32.65 50.97
C SER A 22 -8.87 -31.88 49.70
N LYS A 23 -8.16 -32.18 48.59
CA LYS A 23 -8.71 -32.75 47.34
C LYS A 23 -7.55 -33.06 46.36
N PRO A 24 -7.44 -34.26 45.76
CA PRO A 24 -6.57 -34.43 44.60
C PRO A 24 -7.33 -33.93 43.37
N ASP A 25 -6.94 -32.76 42.85
CA ASP A 25 -7.39 -32.32 41.53
C ASP A 25 -6.55 -33.03 40.44
N PRO A 26 -7.20 -33.46 39.34
CA PRO A 26 -6.62 -34.40 38.38
C PRO A 26 -5.45 -33.80 37.62
N ILE A 27 -4.43 -34.65 37.44
CA ILE A 27 -3.23 -34.44 36.65
C ILE A 27 -3.65 -34.18 35.19
N ILE A 28 -3.34 -33.00 34.66
CA ILE A 28 -3.57 -32.66 33.26
C ILE A 28 -2.48 -33.37 32.45
N GLU A 29 -2.87 -34.47 31.81
CA GLU A 29 -2.10 -35.18 30.80
C GLU A 29 -1.99 -34.30 29.55
N ILE A 30 -0.77 -33.83 29.27
CA ILE A 30 -0.46 -33.12 28.03
C ILE A 30 -0.47 -34.14 26.87
N VAL A 31 -1.55 -34.12 26.10
CA VAL A 31 -1.66 -34.84 24.83
C VAL A 31 -0.98 -34.01 23.75
N GLU A 32 0.11 -34.55 23.19
CA GLU A 32 0.75 -34.03 21.99
C GLU A 32 -0.12 -34.37 20.77
N VAL A 33 -0.69 -33.35 20.12
CA VAL A 33 -1.42 -33.52 18.86
C VAL A 33 -0.44 -33.33 17.70
N GLU A 34 0.20 -34.42 17.26
CA GLU A 34 0.77 -34.47 15.91
C GLU A 34 -0.36 -34.71 14.90
N LYS A 35 -0.89 -33.64 14.33
CA LYS A 35 -1.74 -33.72 13.13
C LYS A 35 -0.95 -33.22 11.92
N VAL A 36 -0.27 -34.15 11.26
CA VAL A 36 0.34 -33.92 9.94
C VAL A 36 -0.77 -34.06 8.90
N VAL A 37 -1.06 -32.99 8.16
CA VAL A 37 -1.98 -32.98 7.02
C VAL A 37 -1.15 -33.27 5.77
N GLU A 38 -1.48 -34.35 5.06
CA GLU A 38 -0.94 -34.66 3.74
C GLU A 38 -1.52 -33.68 2.72
N VAL A 39 -0.64 -32.91 2.06
CA VAL A 39 -1.02 -32.01 0.96
C VAL A 39 -0.93 -32.77 -0.34
N GLU A 40 -2.09 -33.04 -0.94
CA GLU A 40 -2.22 -33.59 -2.28
C GLU A 40 -1.76 -32.57 -3.34
N LYS A 41 -0.77 -32.99 -4.12
CA LYS A 41 -0.66 -32.83 -5.59
C LYS A 41 -0.99 -31.44 -6.17
N ILE A 42 0.06 -30.71 -6.55
CA ILE A 42 -0.01 -29.70 -7.60
C ILE A 42 0.71 -30.20 -8.86
N VAL A 43 -0.04 -30.17 -9.96
CA VAL A 43 0.31 -30.57 -11.32
C VAL A 43 1.26 -29.54 -11.92
N GLU A 44 2.38 -29.99 -12.49
CA GLU A 44 3.26 -29.16 -13.31
C GLU A 44 2.52 -28.76 -14.60
N VAL A 45 2.10 -27.50 -14.67
CA VAL A 45 1.62 -26.91 -15.92
C VAL A 45 2.80 -26.27 -16.64
N THR A 46 3.15 -26.86 -17.77
CA THR A 46 4.07 -26.36 -18.80
C THR A 46 3.59 -25.00 -19.34
N VAL A 47 4.48 -24.00 -19.39
CA VAL A 47 4.32 -22.87 -20.31
C VAL A 47 5.54 -22.85 -21.21
N GLU A 48 5.29 -23.30 -22.44
CA GLU A 48 6.24 -23.26 -23.54
C GLU A 48 6.51 -21.81 -23.96
N LYS A 49 7.79 -21.52 -24.19
CA LYS A 49 8.29 -20.72 -25.32
C LYS A 49 7.76 -19.29 -25.44
N ILE A 50 8.51 -18.38 -24.83
CA ILE A 50 8.51 -16.95 -25.17
C ILE A 50 9.06 -16.79 -26.59
N VAL A 51 8.22 -16.30 -27.49
CA VAL A 51 8.57 -15.91 -28.87
C VAL A 51 9.16 -14.50 -28.86
N GLU A 52 10.28 -14.36 -29.56
CA GLU A 52 11.00 -13.11 -29.80
C GLU A 52 10.12 -12.13 -30.58
N VAL A 53 9.83 -10.95 -30.01
CA VAL A 53 9.21 -9.85 -30.76
C VAL A 53 10.32 -8.98 -31.32
N GLU A 54 10.32 -8.95 -32.64
CA GLU A 54 11.26 -8.31 -33.52
C GLU A 54 11.24 -6.77 -33.41
N LYS A 55 12.44 -6.21 -33.56
CA LYS A 55 12.70 -5.00 -34.37
C LYS A 55 12.17 -3.67 -33.84
N ILE A 56 13.00 -3.05 -33.01
CA ILE A 56 13.10 -1.60 -32.87
C ILE A 56 13.55 -0.98 -34.21
N VAL A 57 12.68 -0.17 -34.81
CA VAL A 57 12.97 0.69 -35.96
C VAL A 57 13.55 2.00 -35.44
N GLU A 58 14.73 2.35 -35.96
CA GLU A 58 15.38 3.64 -35.78
C GLU A 58 14.52 4.74 -36.43
N VAL A 59 14.07 5.74 -35.66
CA VAL A 59 13.51 6.98 -36.22
C VAL A 59 14.51 8.11 -36.05
N GLU A 60 14.84 8.66 -37.20
CA GLU A 60 15.86 9.64 -37.46
C GLU A 60 15.53 11.00 -36.82
N LYS A 61 16.59 11.61 -36.25
CA LYS A 61 16.92 13.03 -36.41
C LYS A 61 15.95 14.06 -35.80
N ILE A 62 16.26 14.43 -34.56
CA ILE A 62 15.86 15.71 -33.95
C ILE A 62 16.41 16.89 -34.77
N VAL A 63 15.51 17.77 -35.20
CA VAL A 63 15.82 19.12 -35.69
C VAL A 63 15.39 20.07 -34.58
N GLU A 64 16.36 20.79 -34.00
CA GLU A 64 16.14 21.89 -33.07
C GLU A 64 15.34 23.00 -33.77
N VAL A 65 14.15 23.30 -33.25
CA VAL A 65 13.47 24.57 -33.53
C VAL A 65 12.94 25.11 -32.21
N GLU A 66 13.58 26.17 -31.74
CA GLU A 66 13.12 27.00 -30.63
C GLU A 66 11.80 27.67 -31.05
N VAL A 67 10.66 27.28 -30.45
CA VAL A 67 9.40 28.04 -30.56
C VAL A 67 8.63 28.02 -29.23
N THR A 68 8.62 29.20 -28.61
CA THR A 68 7.51 29.82 -27.86
C THR A 68 6.21 29.02 -27.69
N ALA A 69 5.83 28.81 -26.44
CA ALA A 69 4.48 28.54 -25.89
C ALA A 69 3.34 28.31 -26.90
N VAL A 70 2.84 27.07 -26.96
CA VAL A 70 1.44 26.76 -27.26
C VAL A 70 0.99 25.65 -26.31
N SER A 71 0.21 26.07 -25.31
CA SER A 71 -0.86 25.28 -24.73
C SER A 71 -1.72 24.70 -25.85
N GLY A 72 -1.93 23.38 -25.88
CA GLY A 72 -2.99 22.82 -26.72
C GLY A 72 -2.68 21.47 -27.33
N MET A 73 -2.81 20.42 -26.52
CA MET A 73 -3.32 19.12 -26.95
C MET A 73 -4.28 18.64 -25.85
N ALA A 74 -5.45 19.28 -25.78
CA ALA A 74 -6.59 18.77 -25.04
C ALA A 74 -7.43 17.96 -26.03
N GLU A 75 -7.33 16.64 -25.98
CA GLU A 75 -8.46 15.80 -26.37
C GLU A 75 -9.56 16.00 -25.33
N ASP A 76 -10.79 16.10 -25.83
CA ASP A 76 -12.03 16.52 -25.17
C ASP A 76 -12.30 15.80 -23.84
N SER A 77 -11.72 16.31 -22.74
CA SER A 77 -11.97 15.92 -21.36
C SER A 77 -13.11 16.73 -20.73
N GLY A 78 -14.16 17.05 -21.50
CA GLY A 78 -15.39 17.67 -20.96
C GLY A 78 -15.20 19.01 -20.22
N GLY A 79 -14.05 19.68 -20.36
CA GLY A 79 -13.72 20.91 -19.64
C GLY A 79 -13.09 20.72 -18.25
N VAL A 80 -12.75 19.49 -17.85
CA VAL A 80 -12.02 19.23 -16.60
C VAL A 80 -10.56 19.65 -16.77
N THR A 81 -10.05 20.37 -15.78
CA THR A 81 -8.72 20.98 -15.74
C THR A 81 -7.95 20.55 -14.49
N ILE A 82 -6.66 20.88 -14.44
CA ILE A 82 -5.83 20.58 -13.27
C ILE A 82 -6.30 21.29 -12.00
N ASP A 83 -6.94 22.47 -12.14
CA ASP A 83 -7.43 23.24 -10.99
C ASP A 83 -8.54 22.49 -10.25
N ASP A 84 -9.29 21.62 -10.95
CA ASP A 84 -10.38 20.83 -10.39
C ASP A 84 -9.90 19.72 -9.44
N ILE A 85 -8.60 19.39 -9.44
CA ILE A 85 -8.02 18.38 -8.56
C ILE A 85 -7.21 18.95 -7.40
N LEU A 86 -6.90 20.25 -7.40
CA LEU A 86 -6.09 20.86 -6.35
C LEU A 86 -6.88 21.02 -5.04
N GLY A 87 -6.18 21.02 -3.91
CA GLY A 87 -6.77 21.18 -2.58
C GLY A 87 -6.81 19.87 -1.79
N ASP A 88 -7.67 19.86 -0.77
CA ASP A 88 -7.77 18.78 0.19
C ASP A 88 -8.84 17.75 -0.23
N TRP A 89 -8.55 16.49 0.05
CA TRP A 89 -9.39 15.34 -0.31
C TRP A 89 -9.51 14.40 0.87
N GLU A 90 -10.74 13.92 1.12
CA GLU A 90 -11.01 12.86 2.08
C GLU A 90 -11.38 11.58 1.34
N GLY A 91 -10.69 10.49 1.67
CA GLY A 91 -10.81 9.24 0.95
C GLY A 91 -10.98 8.01 1.84
N LYS A 92 -11.40 6.92 1.19
CA LYS A 92 -11.55 5.60 1.80
C LYS A 92 -11.05 4.52 0.86
N ILE A 93 -10.20 3.63 1.39
CA ILE A 93 -9.78 2.39 0.73
C ILE A 93 -10.67 1.25 1.24
N LEU A 94 -11.17 0.42 0.32
CA LEU A 94 -11.98 -0.76 0.59
C LEU A 94 -11.08 -1.99 0.66
N ALA A 95 -10.59 -2.31 1.86
CA ALA A 95 -9.65 -3.40 2.09
C ALA A 95 -10.31 -4.54 2.86
N MET A 96 -10.46 -5.72 2.25
CA MET A 96 -10.97 -6.93 2.90
C MET A 96 -12.30 -6.74 3.68
N GLY A 97 -13.19 -5.90 3.17
CA GLY A 97 -14.47 -5.56 3.82
C GLY A 97 -14.39 -4.47 4.90
N LEU A 98 -13.20 -3.92 5.17
CA LEU A 98 -12.98 -2.75 6.02
C LEU A 98 -12.84 -1.49 5.17
N GLN A 99 -13.22 -0.34 5.74
CA GLN A 99 -12.98 0.98 5.16
C GLN A 99 -11.85 1.67 5.92
N ILE A 100 -10.72 1.93 5.25
CA ILE A 100 -9.59 2.66 5.83
C ILE A 100 -9.65 4.09 5.31
N GLY A 101 -9.80 5.06 6.21
CA GLY A 101 -9.81 6.48 5.86
C GLY A 101 -8.41 7.01 5.58
N PHE A 102 -8.29 7.87 4.57
CA PHE A 102 -7.06 8.57 4.23
C PHE A 102 -7.37 10.01 3.81
N ASN A 103 -6.35 10.86 3.80
CA ASN A 103 -6.42 12.23 3.31
C ASN A 103 -5.33 12.46 2.26
N VAL A 104 -5.63 13.28 1.26
CA VAL A 104 -4.67 13.75 0.26
C VAL A 104 -4.77 15.26 0.15
N THR A 105 -3.64 15.94 0.07
CA THR A 105 -3.59 17.36 -0.31
C THR A 105 -2.80 17.48 -1.59
N LEU A 106 -3.37 18.11 -2.62
CA LEU A 106 -2.73 18.35 -3.91
C LEU A 106 -2.50 19.86 -4.10
N SER A 107 -1.32 20.23 -4.59
CA SER A 107 -0.96 21.64 -4.79
C SER A 107 -0.09 21.83 -6.03
N MET A 108 -0.19 23.01 -6.64
CA MET A 108 0.63 23.39 -7.79
C MET A 108 2.04 23.77 -7.32
N GLY A 109 3.03 23.07 -7.85
CA GLY A 109 4.44 23.38 -7.70
C GLY A 109 4.85 24.62 -8.51
N GLY A 110 5.98 25.24 -8.13
CA GLY A 110 6.49 26.44 -8.81
C GLY A 110 6.97 26.20 -10.25
N ASP A 111 7.15 24.94 -10.64
CA ASP A 111 7.54 24.48 -11.98
C ASP A 111 6.34 24.03 -12.83
N GLY A 112 5.12 24.16 -12.31
CA GLY A 112 3.89 23.71 -12.97
C GLY A 112 3.59 22.21 -12.80
N SER A 113 4.39 21.47 -12.02
CA SER A 113 4.06 20.10 -11.61
C SER A 113 3.04 20.10 -10.47
N VAL A 114 2.29 19.01 -10.30
CA VAL A 114 1.47 18.81 -9.09
C VAL A 114 2.30 18.08 -8.05
N ALA A 115 2.33 18.62 -6.83
CA ALA A 115 2.86 17.97 -5.65
C ALA A 115 1.71 17.59 -4.72
N GLY A 116 1.94 16.64 -3.82
CA GLY A 116 0.95 16.35 -2.80
C GLY A 116 1.46 15.60 -1.58
N SER A 117 0.60 15.48 -0.59
CA SER A 117 0.81 14.72 0.62
C SER A 117 -0.30 13.69 0.82
N PHE A 118 0.00 12.64 1.57
CA PHE A 118 -0.89 11.54 1.89
C PHE A 118 -0.85 11.22 3.38
N SER A 119 -2.01 11.02 3.98
CA SER A 119 -2.15 10.69 5.41
C SER A 119 -3.10 9.52 5.61
N VAL A 120 -2.78 8.64 6.56
CA VAL A 120 -3.67 7.59 7.08
C VAL A 120 -3.67 7.74 8.61
N PRO A 121 -4.56 8.57 9.17
CA PRO A 121 -4.50 8.93 10.59
C PRO A 121 -4.58 7.73 11.53
N VAL A 122 -5.41 6.74 11.20
CA VAL A 122 -5.57 5.51 12.01
C VAL A 122 -4.32 4.64 12.05
N GLN A 123 -3.37 4.87 11.13
CA GLN A 123 -2.06 4.21 11.09
C GLN A 123 -0.93 5.15 11.53
N ASN A 124 -1.24 6.37 12.00
CA ASN A 124 -0.27 7.38 12.38
C ASN A 124 0.71 7.75 11.24
N ILE A 125 0.23 7.69 10.00
CA ILE A 125 0.92 8.20 8.81
C ILE A 125 0.35 9.58 8.53
N MET A 126 1.19 10.61 8.56
CA MET A 126 0.78 12.01 8.40
C MET A 126 1.71 12.69 7.41
N ASP A 127 1.12 13.45 6.49
CA ASP A 127 1.80 14.33 5.53
C ASP A 127 2.93 13.67 4.75
N GLN A 128 2.76 12.40 4.42
CA GLN A 128 3.75 11.66 3.66
C GLN A 128 3.79 12.19 2.22
N PRO A 129 4.96 12.59 1.68
CA PRO A 129 5.02 13.15 0.34
C PRO A 129 4.65 12.12 -0.72
N LEU A 130 3.82 12.51 -1.66
CA LEU A 130 3.58 11.74 -2.87
C LEU A 130 4.79 11.87 -3.81
N GLY A 131 5.08 10.80 -4.53
CA GLY A 131 6.13 10.76 -5.54
C GLY A 131 5.62 11.23 -6.89
N ILE A 132 4.91 10.35 -7.60
CA ILE A 132 4.28 10.68 -8.88
C ILE A 132 2.92 11.29 -8.58
N VAL A 133 2.60 12.41 -9.22
CA VAL A 133 1.23 12.92 -9.34
C VAL A 133 1.03 13.39 -10.77
N THR A 134 0.16 12.71 -11.51
CA THR A 134 -0.20 13.10 -12.89
C THR A 134 -1.70 13.13 -13.05
N PHE A 135 -2.18 14.06 -13.86
CA PHE A 135 -3.58 14.20 -14.20
C PHE A 135 -3.72 14.38 -15.71
N GLU A 136 -4.28 13.38 -16.37
CA GLU A 136 -4.40 13.33 -17.83
C GLU A 136 -5.85 13.07 -18.19
N GLY A 137 -6.49 14.02 -18.87
CA GLY A 137 -7.92 13.99 -19.15
C GLY A 137 -8.74 14.04 -17.86
N THR A 138 -9.23 12.89 -17.41
CA THR A 138 -9.96 12.72 -16.14
C THR A 138 -9.26 11.76 -15.19
N THR A 139 -8.13 11.17 -15.59
CA THR A 139 -7.44 10.15 -14.81
C THR A 139 -6.37 10.78 -13.91
N LEU A 140 -6.53 10.65 -12.59
CA LEU A 140 -5.51 10.97 -11.59
C LEU A 140 -4.68 9.73 -11.27
N THR A 141 -3.36 9.85 -11.40
CA THR A 141 -2.41 8.84 -10.91
C THR A 141 -1.55 9.44 -9.81
N MET A 142 -1.43 8.72 -8.69
CA MET A 142 -0.58 9.10 -7.55
C MET A 142 0.25 7.91 -7.08
N SER A 143 1.45 8.16 -6.53
CA SER A 143 2.22 7.13 -5.83
C SER A 143 2.78 7.63 -4.49
N GLU A 144 2.85 6.75 -3.50
CA GLU A 144 3.60 7.01 -2.27
C GLU A 144 4.89 6.16 -2.31
N PRO A 145 6.07 6.78 -2.36
CA PRO A 145 7.32 6.09 -2.70
C PRO A 145 7.85 5.17 -1.60
N THR A 146 7.50 5.39 -0.33
CA THR A 146 8.04 4.61 0.81
C THR A 146 7.45 3.22 0.88
N SER A 147 6.15 3.10 0.62
CA SER A 147 5.42 1.84 0.56
C SER A 147 5.31 1.29 -0.86
N GLY A 148 5.56 2.11 -1.90
CA GLY A 148 5.44 1.71 -3.29
C GLY A 148 3.99 1.56 -3.77
N VAL A 149 3.03 2.05 -3.00
CA VAL A 149 1.60 1.99 -3.36
C VAL A 149 1.27 2.98 -4.46
N THR A 150 0.30 2.64 -5.29
CA THR A 150 -0.19 3.50 -6.36
C THR A 150 -1.71 3.64 -6.31
N PHE A 151 -2.19 4.82 -6.69
CA PHE A 151 -3.61 5.13 -6.85
C PHE A 151 -3.82 5.54 -8.29
N VAL A 152 -4.83 4.96 -8.95
CA VAL A 152 -5.31 5.39 -10.27
C VAL A 152 -6.81 5.51 -10.19
N GLY A 153 -7.35 6.71 -10.45
CA GLY A 153 -8.78 6.96 -10.36
C GLY A 153 -9.28 7.97 -11.37
N GLU A 154 -10.58 7.88 -11.68
CA GLU A 154 -11.29 8.78 -12.57
C GLU A 154 -11.96 9.88 -11.76
N TYR A 155 -11.72 11.13 -12.17
CA TYR A 155 -12.42 12.31 -11.70
C TYR A 155 -13.80 12.40 -12.32
N ASP A 156 -14.78 12.63 -11.48
CA ASP A 156 -16.15 12.97 -11.82
C ASP A 156 -16.68 13.93 -10.77
N SER A 157 -16.73 15.22 -11.14
CA SER A 157 -17.48 16.26 -10.42
C SER A 157 -17.16 16.34 -8.92
N GLY A 158 -15.89 16.54 -8.56
CA GLY A 158 -15.42 16.64 -7.16
C GLY A 158 -15.29 15.28 -6.45
N THR A 159 -15.46 14.17 -7.16
CA THR A 159 -15.22 12.82 -6.65
C THR A 159 -14.18 12.13 -7.52
N ILE A 160 -13.29 11.35 -6.89
CA ILE A 160 -12.37 10.46 -7.60
C ILE A 160 -12.61 9.04 -7.14
N LYS A 161 -12.80 8.11 -8.08
CA LYS A 161 -12.99 6.67 -7.80
C LYS A 161 -12.00 5.85 -8.59
N GLY A 162 -11.42 4.84 -7.97
CA GLY A 162 -10.34 4.12 -8.62
C GLY A 162 -9.85 2.88 -7.91
N SER A 163 -8.67 2.44 -8.34
CA SER A 163 -7.92 1.34 -7.77
C SER A 163 -6.72 1.88 -7.00
N PHE A 164 -6.59 1.40 -5.77
CA PHE A 164 -5.37 1.42 -4.99
C PHE A 164 -4.65 0.09 -5.21
N ASP A 165 -3.35 0.11 -5.45
CA ASP A 165 -2.52 -1.07 -5.64
C ASP A 165 -1.40 -1.07 -4.60
N ASN A 166 -1.37 -2.13 -3.79
CA ASN A 166 -0.30 -2.38 -2.84
C ASN A 166 0.32 -3.74 -3.15
N GLU A 167 1.49 -3.71 -3.80
CA GLU A 167 2.26 -4.90 -4.18
C GLU A 167 1.44 -5.93 -4.98
N GLY A 168 0.59 -5.47 -5.90
CA GLY A 168 -0.28 -6.29 -6.75
C GLY A 168 -1.64 -6.61 -6.13
N MET A 169 -1.85 -6.30 -4.84
CA MET A 169 -3.16 -6.37 -4.22
C MET A 169 -3.96 -5.10 -4.55
N LYS A 170 -4.89 -5.24 -5.50
CA LYS A 170 -5.77 -4.15 -5.92
C LYS A 170 -7.00 -4.06 -5.04
N MET A 171 -7.28 -2.86 -4.54
CA MET A 171 -8.44 -2.53 -3.72
C MET A 171 -9.12 -1.29 -4.29
N GLY A 172 -10.44 -1.20 -4.13
CA GLY A 172 -11.16 0.00 -4.56
C GLY A 172 -10.90 1.16 -3.61
N PHE A 173 -10.82 2.39 -4.13
CA PHE A 173 -10.90 3.59 -3.32
C PHE A 173 -11.91 4.58 -3.90
N ASN A 174 -12.35 5.49 -3.04
CA ASN A 174 -13.07 6.69 -3.43
C ASN A 174 -12.60 7.84 -2.55
N MET A 175 -12.58 9.05 -3.11
CA MET A 175 -12.32 10.27 -2.36
C MET A 175 -13.15 11.43 -2.89
N THR A 176 -13.43 12.38 -2.01
CA THR A 176 -14.24 13.57 -2.30
C THR A 176 -13.45 14.80 -1.91
N HIS A 177 -13.56 15.82 -2.76
CA HIS A 177 -12.93 17.12 -2.54
C HIS A 177 -13.53 17.80 -1.31
N VAL A 178 -12.70 18.53 -0.56
CA VAL A 178 -13.10 19.30 0.62
C VAL A 178 -13.10 20.78 0.26
N ASP A 179 -14.26 21.41 0.35
CA ASP A 179 -14.47 22.86 0.14
C ASP A 179 -13.80 23.74 1.22
#